data_AF-A0A2E1LTD7-F1
#
_entry.id   AF-A0A2E1LTD7-F1
#
_cell.length_a   1.000
_cell.length_b   1.000
_cell.length_c   1.000
_cell.angle_alpha   90.00
_cell.angle_beta   90.00
_cell.angle_gamma   90.00
#
_symmetry.space_group_name_H-M   'P 1'
#
loop_
_entity.id
_entity.type
_entity.pdbx_description
1 polymer ?
#
loop_
_entity_poly.entity_id
_entity_poly.type
_entity_poly.pdbx_seq_one_letter_code
_entity_poly.pdbx_strand_id
1 'polypeptide(L)'
;MQDDGTSIFLGLTSVLTNGASAFLTLGLLLWAAQFRIADIPLTLSAIIVCFILDDMRYYLHHRMAHRIRWPWAMHVTHHSSTHFNFAVALRQGWTKHFTGTTLLKVPLVLIGFDPVLVIFCGALNAVYQFFLHTELVGKLHPWIEAIFNTPSHHRVHHGKNPRYLDTNYAGTLIIWDRLFGTFAEEDLNDRPDYGLVKDLETYNPITIIFHEYWGVLKDVFGPNRSWKDRLKYIVAQPGWSHDGSRQTSLDIKREAAQKVQQSLTARA
;
A
#
# COMPACT_ATOMS: atom_id res chain seq x y z
N MET A 1 16.55 10.20 -13.66
CA MET A 1 17.93 10.08 -13.13
C MET A 1 18.01 10.34 -11.63
N GLN A 2 17.72 11.55 -11.13
CA GLN A 2 17.81 11.81 -9.67
C GLN A 2 16.77 11.02 -8.87
N ASP A 3 15.49 11.01 -9.28
CA ASP A 3 14.45 10.25 -8.59
C ASP A 3 14.70 8.74 -8.63
N ASP A 4 15.09 8.20 -9.80
CA ASP A 4 15.44 6.79 -9.93
C ASP A 4 16.62 6.42 -9.01
N GLY A 5 17.64 7.29 -8.94
CA GLY A 5 18.78 7.13 -8.02
C GLY A 5 18.35 7.11 -6.55
N THR A 6 17.46 8.02 -6.14
CA THR A 6 16.88 8.03 -4.79
C THR A 6 16.08 6.76 -4.53
N SER A 7 15.29 6.29 -5.50
CA SER A 7 14.47 5.09 -5.38
C SER A 7 15.31 3.82 -5.23
N ILE A 8 16.40 3.69 -5.99
CA ILE A 8 17.37 2.59 -5.85
C ILE A 8 18.08 2.65 -4.50
N PHE A 9 18.52 3.84 -4.06
CA PHE A 9 19.15 4.01 -2.74
C PHE A 9 18.20 3.63 -1.59
N LEU A 10 16.95 4.08 -1.66
CA LEU A 10 15.91 3.70 -0.70
C LEU A 10 15.65 2.19 -0.73
N GLY A 11 15.67 1.56 -1.91
CA GLY A 11 15.58 0.11 -2.03
C GLY A 11 16.71 -0.63 -1.32
N LEU A 12 17.97 -0.21 -1.53
CA LEU A 12 19.12 -0.82 -0.86
C LEU A 12 19.02 -0.70 0.66
N THR A 13 18.68 0.48 1.17
CA THR A 13 18.52 0.69 2.62
C THR A 13 17.32 -0.05 3.19
N SER A 14 16.22 -0.13 2.43
CA SER A 14 15.02 -0.89 2.78
C SER A 14 15.29 -2.39 2.87
N VAL A 15 16.06 -2.96 1.94
CA VAL A 15 16.44 -4.39 1.98
C VAL A 15 17.22 -4.71 3.25
N LEU A 16 18.17 -3.86 3.65
CA LEU A 16 18.94 -4.06 4.88
C LEU A 16 18.06 -3.97 6.14
N THR A 17 17.25 -2.92 6.24
CA THR A 17 16.41 -2.65 7.42
C THR A 17 15.25 -3.63 7.56
N ASN A 18 14.54 -3.92 6.47
CA ASN A 18 13.47 -4.93 6.47
C ASN A 18 14.04 -6.35 6.56
N GLY A 19 15.20 -6.63 5.98
CA GLY A 19 15.90 -7.91 6.13
C GLY A 19 16.28 -8.19 7.59
N ALA A 20 16.82 -7.21 8.29
CA ALA A 20 17.08 -7.32 9.73
C ALA A 20 15.77 -7.49 10.53
N SER A 21 14.73 -6.72 10.19
CA SER A 21 13.42 -6.81 10.85
C SER A 21 12.65 -8.11 10.53
N ALA A 22 13.01 -8.81 9.45
CA ALA A 22 12.44 -10.10 9.11
C ALA A 22 12.79 -11.16 10.15
N PHE A 23 13.92 -11.06 10.85
CA PHE A 23 14.24 -11.95 11.97
C PHE A 23 13.30 -11.76 13.15
N LEU A 24 12.85 -10.53 13.43
CA LEU A 24 11.82 -10.27 14.44
C LEU A 24 10.47 -10.89 14.03
N THR A 25 10.15 -10.79 12.73
CA THR A 25 8.95 -11.43 12.18
C THR A 25 9.03 -12.94 12.31
N LEU A 26 10.13 -13.55 11.87
CA LEU A 26 10.34 -14.99 11.97
C LEU A 26 10.28 -15.45 13.43
N GLY A 27 10.93 -14.74 14.35
CA GLY A 27 10.88 -15.04 15.79
C GLY A 27 9.45 -15.02 16.33
N LEU A 28 8.65 -14.00 16.00
CA LEU A 28 7.25 -13.94 16.40
C LEU A 28 6.43 -15.09 15.78
N LEU A 29 6.65 -15.40 14.50
CA LEU A 29 5.92 -16.47 13.82
C LEU A 29 6.30 -17.85 14.36
N LEU A 30 7.57 -18.09 14.68
CA LEU A 30 8.01 -19.34 15.35
C LEU A 30 7.42 -19.47 16.76
N TRP A 31 7.33 -18.36 17.49
CA TRP A 31 6.64 -18.34 18.78
C TRP A 31 5.13 -18.61 18.62
N ALA A 32 4.48 -17.97 17.65
CA ALA A 32 3.06 -18.20 17.35
C ALA A 32 2.79 -19.65 16.92
N ALA A 33 3.72 -20.29 16.21
CA ALA A 33 3.60 -21.67 15.77
C ALA A 33 3.45 -22.67 16.92
N GLN A 34 3.90 -22.34 18.14
CA GLN A 34 3.67 -23.17 19.33
C GLN A 34 2.19 -23.27 19.71
N PHE A 35 1.35 -22.36 19.21
CA PHE A 35 -0.08 -22.27 19.49
C PHE A 35 -0.95 -22.62 18.28
N ARG A 36 -0.36 -23.22 17.23
CA ARG A 36 -1.11 -23.59 16.02
C ARG A 36 -2.13 -24.69 16.32
N ILE A 37 -3.30 -24.58 15.70
CA ILE A 37 -4.40 -25.52 15.93
C ILE A 37 -4.27 -26.81 15.11
N ALA A 38 -3.42 -26.80 14.08
CA ALA A 38 -3.16 -27.95 13.20
C ALA A 38 -1.75 -27.88 12.60
N ASP A 39 -1.28 -29.02 12.10
CA ASP A 39 -0.07 -29.13 11.29
C ASP A 39 -0.47 -29.32 9.81
N ILE A 40 -0.19 -28.32 8.98
CA ILE A 40 -0.43 -28.44 7.53
C ILE A 40 0.84 -28.96 6.86
N PRO A 41 0.84 -30.19 6.30
CA PRO A 41 2.03 -30.72 5.63
C PRO A 41 2.35 -29.91 4.38
N LEU A 42 3.65 -29.75 4.10
CA LEU A 42 4.12 -29.04 2.90
C LEU A 42 3.79 -29.87 1.65
N THR A 43 2.70 -29.50 1.00
CA THR A 43 2.25 -30.05 -0.28
C THR A 43 2.03 -28.91 -1.28
N LEU A 44 1.94 -29.22 -2.57
CA LEU A 44 1.61 -28.22 -3.57
C LEU A 44 0.29 -27.48 -3.25
N SER A 45 -0.72 -28.21 -2.77
CA SER A 45 -2.00 -27.62 -2.36
C SER A 45 -1.84 -26.65 -1.19
N ALA A 46 -1.01 -27.00 -0.18
CA ALA A 46 -0.73 -26.13 0.95
C ALA A 46 0.00 -24.84 0.50
N ILE A 47 0.94 -24.94 -0.44
CA ILE A 47 1.63 -23.77 -1.00
C ILE A 47 0.64 -22.84 -1.71
N ILE A 48 -0.24 -23.38 -2.56
CA ILE A 48 -1.23 -22.60 -3.30
C ILE A 48 -2.21 -21.91 -2.34
N VAL A 49 -2.76 -22.64 -1.37
CA VAL A 49 -3.70 -22.08 -0.39
C VAL A 49 -3.01 -21.04 0.49
N CYS A 50 -1.80 -21.32 0.97
CA CYS A 50 -1.01 -20.35 1.74
C CYS A 50 -0.74 -19.07 0.94
N PHE A 51 -0.42 -19.20 -0.36
CA PHE A 51 -0.20 -18.06 -1.24
C PHE A 51 -1.46 -17.22 -1.41
N ILE A 52 -2.62 -17.83 -1.67
CA ILE A 52 -3.91 -17.12 -1.80
C ILE A 52 -4.26 -16.38 -0.50
N LEU A 53 -4.08 -17.03 0.64
CA LEU A 53 -4.34 -16.42 1.95
C LEU A 53 -3.33 -15.30 2.28
N ASP A 54 -2.05 -15.46 1.92
CA ASP A 54 -1.07 -14.40 2.13
C ASP A 54 -1.28 -13.21 1.17
N ASP A 55 -1.78 -13.44 -0.04
CA ASP A 55 -2.18 -12.39 -0.98
C ASP A 55 -3.42 -11.62 -0.47
N MET A 56 -4.42 -12.30 0.10
CA MET A 56 -5.54 -11.64 0.80
C MET A 56 -5.04 -10.82 1.99
N ARG A 57 -4.15 -11.41 2.80
CA ARG A 57 -3.49 -10.72 3.90
C ARG A 57 -2.74 -9.48 3.40
N TYR A 58 -2.07 -9.56 2.25
CA TYR A 58 -1.40 -8.43 1.63
C TYR A 58 -2.40 -7.34 1.28
N TYR A 59 -3.50 -7.69 0.60
CA TYR A 59 -4.59 -6.76 0.30
C TYR A 59 -5.09 -6.03 1.56
N LEU A 60 -5.31 -6.75 2.66
CA LEU A 60 -5.74 -6.14 3.93
C LEU A 60 -4.70 -5.15 4.47
N HIS A 61 -3.43 -5.55 4.52
CA HIS A 61 -2.35 -4.66 4.96
C HIS A 61 -2.22 -3.43 4.07
N HIS A 62 -2.29 -3.62 2.76
CA HIS A 62 -2.13 -2.56 1.78
C HIS A 62 -3.30 -1.57 1.84
N ARG A 63 -4.54 -2.07 1.97
CA ARG A 63 -5.70 -1.23 2.24
C ARG A 63 -5.56 -0.47 3.56
N MET A 64 -5.06 -1.09 4.64
CA MET A 64 -4.75 -0.38 5.88
C MET A 64 -3.70 0.71 5.66
N ALA A 65 -2.68 0.46 4.83
CA ALA A 65 -1.66 1.44 4.46
C ALA A 65 -2.22 2.68 3.76
N HIS A 66 -3.35 2.57 3.06
CA HIS A 66 -4.01 3.73 2.45
C HIS A 66 -5.13 4.34 3.32
N ARG A 67 -5.65 3.59 4.29
CA ARG A 67 -6.85 3.97 5.06
C ARG A 67 -6.58 4.30 6.53
N ILE A 68 -5.35 4.10 6.99
CA ILE A 68 -4.89 4.40 8.36
C ILE A 68 -3.58 5.17 8.25
N ARG A 69 -3.49 6.32 8.92
CA ARG A 69 -2.36 7.22 8.78
C ARG A 69 -1.02 6.65 9.24
N TRP A 70 -1.00 5.82 10.28
CA TRP A 70 0.25 5.22 10.76
C TRP A 70 0.90 4.25 9.74
N PRO A 71 0.18 3.25 9.20
CA PRO A 71 0.68 2.46 8.07
C PRO A 71 0.93 3.28 6.79
N TRP A 72 0.15 4.33 6.53
CA TRP A 72 0.43 5.27 5.45
C TRP A 72 1.79 5.95 5.59
N ALA A 73 2.22 6.31 6.80
CA ALA A 73 3.53 6.94 7.02
C ALA A 73 4.70 6.06 6.55
N MET A 74 4.54 4.73 6.54
CA MET A 74 5.50 3.83 5.88
C MET A 74 5.36 3.88 4.36
N HIS A 75 4.12 3.83 3.88
CA HIS A 75 3.79 3.59 2.47
C HIS A 75 3.90 4.80 1.57
N VAL A 76 3.73 6.00 2.12
CA VAL A 76 3.86 7.27 1.41
C VAL A 76 5.19 7.39 0.67
N THR A 77 6.27 6.79 1.21
CA THR A 77 7.58 6.73 0.56
C THR A 77 7.48 6.13 -0.84
N HIS A 78 6.70 5.07 -0.99
CA HIS A 78 6.51 4.34 -2.24
C HIS A 78 5.72 5.13 -3.27
N HIS A 79 4.68 5.84 -2.83
CA HIS A 79 3.86 6.70 -3.68
C HIS A 79 4.47 8.08 -3.93
N SER A 80 5.60 8.43 -3.30
CA SER A 80 6.12 9.79 -3.36
C SER A 80 6.82 10.16 -4.68
N SER A 81 7.05 9.20 -5.58
CA SER A 81 7.67 9.47 -6.87
C SER A 81 6.61 9.97 -7.85
N THR A 82 6.95 11.02 -8.59
CA THR A 82 6.14 11.52 -9.71
C THR A 82 6.44 10.79 -11.02
N HIS A 83 7.34 9.81 -11.00
CA HIS A 83 7.63 8.89 -12.09
C HIS A 83 7.05 7.50 -11.78
N PHE A 84 6.88 6.67 -12.81
CA PHE A 84 6.40 5.29 -12.62
C PHE A 84 7.20 4.29 -13.46
N ASN A 85 8.10 3.56 -12.80
CA ASN A 85 8.99 2.58 -13.42
C ASN A 85 9.51 1.57 -12.37
N PHE A 86 10.33 0.60 -12.77
CA PHE A 86 10.86 -0.43 -11.86
C PHE A 86 11.70 0.12 -10.71
N ALA A 87 12.32 1.30 -10.82
CA ALA A 87 13.00 1.90 -9.68
C ALA A 87 12.00 2.25 -8.57
N VAL A 88 10.78 2.67 -8.91
CA VAL A 88 9.70 2.95 -7.94
C VAL A 88 9.30 1.71 -7.16
N ALA A 89 9.35 0.52 -7.77
CA ALA A 89 9.13 -0.75 -7.07
C ALA A 89 10.10 -0.90 -5.87
N LEU A 90 11.33 -0.39 -6.01
CA LEU A 90 12.36 -0.44 -4.97
C LEU A 90 12.23 0.70 -3.95
N ARG A 91 11.43 1.73 -4.21
CA ARG A 91 11.21 2.88 -3.32
C ARG A 91 10.39 2.50 -2.10
N GLN A 92 11.01 1.79 -1.16
CA GLN A 92 10.34 1.19 -0.02
C GLN A 92 10.71 1.88 1.30
N GLY A 93 9.75 1.93 2.23
CA GLY A 93 9.99 2.38 3.60
C GLY A 93 10.75 1.36 4.45
N TRP A 94 11.02 1.72 5.70
CA TRP A 94 11.84 0.92 6.65
C TRP A 94 11.02 0.27 7.77
N THR A 95 9.74 0.63 7.93
CA THR A 95 8.89 0.30 9.09
C THR A 95 7.80 -0.73 8.78
N LYS A 96 7.89 -1.45 7.66
CA LYS A 96 6.85 -2.40 7.20
C LYS A 96 6.44 -3.40 8.28
N HIS A 97 7.40 -3.92 9.04
CA HIS A 97 7.17 -4.90 10.09
C HIS A 97 6.42 -4.35 11.32
N PHE A 98 6.42 -3.03 11.52
CA PHE A 98 5.79 -2.34 12.67
C PHE A 98 4.45 -1.67 12.30
N THR A 99 4.00 -1.81 11.06
CA THR A 99 2.79 -1.17 10.52
C THR A 99 1.69 -2.17 10.16
N GLY A 100 1.82 -3.41 10.63
CA GLY A 100 0.79 -4.45 10.55
C GLY A 100 1.21 -5.69 9.77
N THR A 101 2.23 -5.61 8.91
CA THR A 101 2.68 -6.75 8.09
C THR A 101 2.97 -7.98 8.95
N THR A 102 3.69 -7.83 10.05
CA THR A 102 4.06 -8.95 10.92
C THR A 102 2.84 -9.57 11.60
N LEU A 103 2.01 -8.74 12.23
CA LEU A 103 0.82 -9.19 12.97
C LEU A 103 -0.19 -9.89 12.07
N LEU A 104 -0.37 -9.41 10.84
CA LEU A 104 -1.32 -10.00 9.89
C LEU A 104 -0.87 -11.37 9.33
N LYS A 105 0.41 -11.78 9.51
CA LYS A 105 0.85 -13.17 9.20
C LYS A 105 0.52 -14.17 10.30
N VAL A 106 0.35 -13.71 11.54
CA VAL A 106 0.13 -14.59 12.70
C VAL A 106 -1.07 -15.52 12.50
N PRO A 107 -2.24 -15.08 11.98
CA PRO A 107 -3.37 -15.98 11.75
C PRO A 107 -3.05 -17.17 10.83
N LEU A 108 -2.24 -16.97 9.78
CA LEU A 108 -1.87 -18.07 8.86
C LEU A 108 -1.07 -19.16 9.60
N VAL A 109 -0.15 -18.74 10.48
CA VAL A 109 0.64 -19.67 11.29
C VAL A 109 -0.23 -20.36 12.35
N LEU A 110 -1.13 -19.63 13.00
CA LEU A 110 -2.05 -20.21 14.00
C LEU A 110 -2.99 -21.24 13.39
N ILE A 111 -3.39 -21.07 12.12
CA ILE A 111 -4.20 -22.07 11.38
C ILE A 111 -3.39 -23.35 11.11
N GLY A 112 -2.06 -23.26 10.98
CA GLY A 112 -1.19 -24.41 10.85
C GLY A 112 -0.14 -24.36 9.74
N PHE A 113 -0.05 -23.25 9.00
CA PHE A 113 0.98 -23.10 7.97
C PHE A 113 2.36 -22.94 8.61
N ASP A 114 3.36 -23.54 7.99
CA ASP A 114 4.75 -23.36 8.38
C ASP A 114 5.18 -21.87 8.28
N PRO A 115 5.83 -21.30 9.31
CA PRO A 115 6.29 -19.91 9.29
C PRO A 115 7.17 -19.53 8.11
N VAL A 116 8.05 -20.44 7.66
CA VAL A 116 8.93 -20.20 6.51
C VAL A 116 8.11 -20.18 5.21
N LEU A 117 7.11 -21.07 5.08
CA LEU A 117 6.18 -21.04 3.95
C LEU A 117 5.41 -19.72 3.88
N VAL A 118 4.90 -19.21 5.02
CA VAL A 118 4.18 -17.94 5.06
C VAL A 118 5.08 -16.76 4.65
N ILE A 119 6.36 -16.77 5.05
CA ILE A 119 7.34 -15.77 4.60
C ILE A 119 7.62 -15.91 3.11
N PHE A 120 7.81 -17.14 2.62
CA PHE A 120 8.06 -17.45 1.22
C PHE A 120 6.92 -16.97 0.30
N CYS A 121 5.66 -17.25 0.65
CA CYS A 121 4.50 -16.73 -0.10
C CYS A 121 4.50 -15.20 -0.18
N GLY A 122 4.89 -14.51 0.90
CA GLY A 122 5.01 -13.06 0.91
C GLY A 122 6.14 -12.54 0.02
N ALA A 123 7.25 -13.28 -0.09
CA ALA A 123 8.32 -12.97 -1.01
C ALA A 123 7.89 -13.17 -2.48
N LEU A 124 7.19 -14.26 -2.79
CA LEU A 124 6.60 -14.49 -4.13
C LEU A 124 5.65 -13.35 -4.52
N ASN A 125 4.81 -12.92 -3.59
CA ASN A 125 3.89 -11.80 -3.79
C ASN A 125 4.63 -10.49 -4.11
N ALA A 126 5.71 -10.19 -3.37
CA ALA A 126 6.54 -9.01 -3.61
C ALA A 126 7.27 -9.07 -4.96
N VAL A 127 7.80 -10.24 -5.35
CA VAL A 127 8.44 -10.44 -6.66
C VAL A 127 7.45 -10.22 -7.80
N TYR A 128 6.23 -10.72 -7.67
CA TYR A 128 5.17 -10.47 -8.66
C TYR A 128 4.92 -8.97 -8.83
N GLN A 129 4.75 -8.26 -7.71
CA GLN A 129 4.45 -6.82 -7.71
C GLN A 129 5.57 -5.96 -8.31
N PHE A 130 6.83 -6.38 -8.21
CA PHE A 130 7.94 -5.67 -8.86
C PHE A 130 7.66 -5.43 -10.36
N PHE A 131 7.20 -6.47 -11.05
CA PHE A 131 6.93 -6.41 -12.49
C PHE A 131 5.70 -5.60 -12.87
N LEU A 132 4.87 -5.19 -11.91
CA LEU A 132 3.72 -4.32 -12.15
C LEU A 132 4.11 -2.85 -12.36
N HIS A 133 5.31 -2.45 -11.93
CA HIS A 133 5.76 -1.05 -11.95
C HIS A 133 6.31 -0.64 -13.32
N THR A 134 5.45 -0.58 -14.33
CA THR A 134 5.84 -0.16 -15.67
C THR A 134 4.68 0.49 -16.42
N GLU A 135 5.01 1.47 -17.26
CA GLU A 135 4.09 2.06 -18.23
C GLU A 135 4.16 1.38 -19.59
N LEU A 136 5.14 0.50 -19.81
CA LEU A 136 5.39 -0.14 -21.11
C LEU A 136 4.30 -1.14 -21.50
N VAL A 137 3.68 -1.79 -20.50
CA VAL A 137 2.64 -2.78 -20.70
C VAL A 137 1.29 -2.09 -20.53
N GLY A 138 0.53 -2.00 -21.63
CA GLY A 138 -0.84 -1.48 -21.62
C GLY A 138 -1.83 -2.41 -20.91
N LYS A 139 -3.11 -2.32 -21.26
CA LYS A 139 -4.11 -3.28 -20.77
C LYS A 139 -3.85 -4.67 -21.33
N LEU A 140 -3.97 -5.68 -20.47
CA LEU A 140 -3.86 -7.08 -20.86
C LEU A 140 -5.23 -7.63 -21.28
N HIS A 141 -5.24 -8.87 -21.77
CA HIS A 141 -6.49 -9.54 -22.14
C HIS A 141 -7.48 -9.53 -20.94
N PRO A 142 -8.78 -9.23 -21.14
CA PRO A 142 -9.75 -9.08 -20.05
C PRO A 142 -9.80 -10.24 -19.04
N TRP A 143 -9.64 -11.49 -19.49
CA TRP A 143 -9.53 -12.66 -18.60
C TRP A 143 -8.37 -12.59 -17.62
N ILE A 144 -7.23 -12.05 -18.03
CA ILE A 144 -6.07 -11.83 -17.16
C ILE A 144 -6.40 -10.71 -16.17
N GLU A 145 -6.96 -9.60 -16.66
CA GLU A 145 -7.34 -8.45 -15.82
C GLU A 145 -8.52 -8.73 -14.88
N ALA A 146 -9.27 -9.81 -15.10
CA ALA A 146 -10.32 -10.25 -14.18
C ALA A 146 -9.74 -10.91 -12.92
N ILE A 147 -8.56 -11.56 -13.02
CA ILE A 147 -7.99 -12.41 -11.97
C ILE A 147 -6.74 -11.78 -11.37
N PHE A 148 -5.84 -11.28 -12.21
CA PHE A 148 -4.52 -10.82 -11.82
C PHE A 148 -4.41 -9.30 -11.77
N ASN A 149 -3.64 -8.81 -10.81
CA ASN A 149 -3.19 -7.43 -10.80
C ASN A 149 -2.24 -7.23 -12.00
N THR A 150 -2.41 -6.16 -12.77
CA THR A 150 -1.64 -5.91 -13.99
C THR A 150 -0.95 -4.56 -13.91
N PRO A 151 0.03 -4.26 -14.78
CA PRO A 151 0.63 -2.94 -14.82
C PRO A 151 -0.40 -1.81 -14.98
N SER A 152 -1.49 -2.04 -15.72
CA SER A 152 -2.60 -1.07 -15.85
C SER A 152 -3.30 -0.81 -14.52
N HIS A 153 -3.68 -1.86 -13.79
CA HIS A 153 -4.28 -1.74 -12.47
C HIS A 153 -3.35 -1.07 -11.45
N HIS A 154 -2.05 -1.36 -11.51
CA HIS A 154 -1.07 -0.81 -10.59
C HIS A 154 -0.70 0.65 -10.90
N ARG A 155 -0.73 1.07 -12.16
CA ARG A 155 -0.66 2.51 -12.51
C ARG A 155 -1.81 3.29 -11.90
N VAL A 156 -3.04 2.76 -11.99
CA VAL A 156 -4.21 3.34 -11.33
C VAL A 156 -3.98 3.45 -9.84
N HIS A 157 -3.46 2.40 -9.20
CA HIS A 157 -3.16 2.42 -7.77
C HIS A 157 -2.20 3.57 -7.38
N HIS A 158 -1.20 3.83 -8.21
CA HIS A 158 -0.25 4.93 -8.00
C HIS A 158 -0.76 6.32 -8.44
N GLY A 159 -1.94 6.39 -9.07
CA GLY A 159 -2.52 7.63 -9.56
C GLY A 159 -3.05 8.53 -8.44
N LYS A 160 -2.67 9.81 -8.46
CA LYS A 160 -3.21 10.86 -7.58
C LYS A 160 -4.44 11.56 -8.15
N ASN A 161 -4.89 11.22 -9.37
CA ASN A 161 -6.15 11.73 -9.93
C ASN A 161 -7.30 11.41 -8.95
N PRO A 162 -8.28 12.31 -8.74
CA PRO A 162 -9.35 12.09 -7.77
C PRO A 162 -10.01 10.72 -7.88
N ARG A 163 -10.29 10.22 -9.10
CA ARG A 163 -10.95 8.92 -9.31
C ARG A 163 -10.13 7.71 -8.84
N TYR A 164 -8.81 7.81 -8.87
CA TYR A 164 -7.88 6.72 -8.59
C TYR A 164 -7.43 6.64 -7.13
N LEU A 165 -7.57 7.73 -6.37
CA LEU A 165 -7.23 7.75 -4.94
C LEU A 165 -7.90 6.60 -4.18
N ASP A 166 -7.16 5.86 -3.35
CA ASP A 166 -7.70 4.77 -2.55
C ASP A 166 -8.40 3.66 -3.37
N THR A 167 -7.75 3.19 -4.46
CA THR A 167 -8.24 2.07 -5.29
C THR A 167 -7.13 1.06 -5.59
N ASN A 168 -7.49 -0.15 -6.00
CA ASN A 168 -6.60 -1.22 -6.47
C ASN A 168 -5.49 -1.63 -5.47
N TYR A 169 -5.86 -2.14 -4.30
CA TYR A 169 -4.91 -2.54 -3.25
C TYR A 169 -4.31 -3.95 -3.40
N ALA A 170 -4.79 -4.76 -4.33
CA ALA A 170 -4.33 -6.13 -4.50
C ALA A 170 -2.83 -6.22 -4.80
N GLY A 171 -2.19 -7.29 -4.35
CA GLY A 171 -0.80 -7.58 -4.68
C GLY A 171 -0.73 -8.32 -6.01
N THR A 172 -1.13 -9.59 -5.99
CA THR A 172 -1.12 -10.49 -7.15
C THR A 172 -2.51 -10.69 -7.74
N LEU A 173 -3.53 -10.90 -6.92
CA LEU A 173 -4.88 -11.23 -7.41
C LEU A 173 -5.82 -10.02 -7.28
N ILE A 174 -6.22 -9.42 -8.41
CA ILE A 174 -7.13 -8.27 -8.43
C ILE A 174 -8.55 -8.61 -7.92
N ILE A 175 -8.84 -9.90 -7.75
CA ILE A 175 -10.12 -10.41 -7.27
C ILE A 175 -10.52 -9.78 -5.94
N TRP A 176 -9.57 -9.44 -5.07
CA TRP A 176 -9.85 -8.81 -3.78
C TRP A 176 -10.44 -7.41 -3.95
N ASP A 177 -9.89 -6.61 -4.86
CA ASP A 177 -10.43 -5.28 -5.14
C ASP A 177 -11.84 -5.34 -5.73
N ARG A 178 -12.10 -6.33 -6.60
CA ARG A 178 -13.44 -6.54 -7.15
C ARG A 178 -14.43 -6.98 -6.08
N LEU A 179 -14.02 -7.94 -5.23
CA LEU A 179 -14.84 -8.48 -4.15
C LEU A 179 -15.22 -7.41 -3.12
N PHE A 180 -14.28 -6.54 -2.77
CA PHE A 180 -14.47 -5.53 -1.73
C PHE A 180 -14.80 -4.13 -2.27
N GLY A 181 -15.07 -4.00 -3.58
CA GLY A 181 -15.52 -2.76 -4.20
C GLY A 181 -14.47 -1.64 -4.22
N THR A 182 -13.18 -2.00 -4.29
CA THR A 182 -12.05 -1.05 -4.35
C THR A 182 -11.37 -1.02 -5.72
N PHE A 183 -11.91 -1.75 -6.70
CA PHE A 183 -11.40 -1.78 -8.07
C PHE A 183 -11.72 -0.50 -8.85
N ALA A 184 -10.73 0.02 -9.57
CA ALA A 184 -10.89 1.05 -10.59
C ALA A 184 -10.09 0.67 -11.84
N GLU A 185 -10.71 0.87 -13.01
CA GLU A 185 -10.08 0.64 -14.30
C GLU A 185 -9.29 1.88 -14.76
N GLU A 186 -8.19 1.67 -15.47
CA GLU A 186 -7.43 2.75 -16.09
C GLU A 186 -8.25 3.39 -17.23
N ASP A 187 -8.53 4.68 -17.11
CA ASP A 187 -9.17 5.49 -18.14
C ASP A 187 -8.10 6.13 -19.03
N LEU A 188 -8.09 5.78 -20.32
CA LEU A 188 -7.10 6.31 -21.27
C LEU A 188 -7.27 7.81 -21.55
N ASN A 189 -8.44 8.38 -21.24
CA ASN A 189 -8.72 9.81 -21.35
C ASN A 189 -8.33 10.59 -20.08
N ASP A 190 -8.10 9.90 -18.97
CA ASP A 190 -7.65 10.46 -17.68
C ASP A 190 -6.53 9.58 -17.15
N ARG A 191 -5.38 9.62 -17.84
CA ARG A 191 -4.22 8.78 -17.49
C ARG A 191 -3.76 9.07 -16.05
N PRO A 192 -3.26 8.05 -15.32
CA PRO A 192 -2.71 8.26 -13.99
C PRO A 192 -1.62 9.33 -13.97
N ASP A 193 -1.81 10.35 -13.14
CA ASP A 193 -0.81 11.32 -12.71
C ASP A 193 -0.22 10.81 -11.39
N TYR A 194 1.10 10.71 -11.28
CA TYR A 194 1.75 10.04 -10.15
C TYR A 194 2.24 11.02 -9.09
N GLY A 195 2.59 10.48 -7.93
CA GLY A 195 3.06 11.22 -6.78
C GLY A 195 2.02 11.30 -5.67
N LEU A 196 2.19 12.28 -4.79
CA LEU A 196 1.27 12.52 -3.68
C LEU A 196 0.28 13.61 -4.08
N VAL A 197 -0.89 13.64 -3.44
CA VAL A 197 -1.82 14.78 -3.54
C VAL A 197 -1.11 16.12 -3.23
N LYS A 198 -0.11 16.08 -2.35
CA LYS A 198 0.85 17.16 -2.13
C LYS A 198 2.26 16.61 -2.30
N ASP A 199 2.85 16.82 -3.47
CA ASP A 199 4.14 16.27 -3.83
C ASP A 199 5.28 16.73 -2.90
N LEU A 200 6.29 15.87 -2.78
CA LEU A 200 7.54 16.21 -2.12
C LEU A 200 8.50 16.82 -3.13
N GLU A 201 8.82 18.10 -2.97
CA GLU A 201 9.81 18.80 -3.80
C GLU A 201 11.26 18.53 -3.32
N THR A 202 11.61 17.25 -3.10
CA THR A 202 12.95 16.87 -2.62
C THR A 202 13.33 15.44 -3.00
N TYR A 203 14.64 15.24 -3.18
CA TYR A 203 15.26 13.92 -3.38
C TYR A 203 16.01 13.43 -2.13
N ASN A 204 15.93 14.15 -1.01
CA ASN A 204 16.60 13.76 0.23
C ASN A 204 15.92 12.52 0.83
N PRO A 205 16.60 11.36 0.90
CA PRO A 205 16.00 10.11 1.36
C PRO A 205 15.51 10.19 2.81
N ILE A 206 16.17 10.97 3.66
CA ILE A 206 15.76 11.15 5.07
C ILE A 206 14.41 11.87 5.12
N THR A 207 14.25 12.95 4.36
CA THR A 207 12.96 13.66 4.31
C THR A 207 11.86 12.76 3.77
N ILE A 208 12.13 12.04 2.67
CA ILE A 208 11.14 11.16 2.04
C ILE A 208 10.62 10.11 3.03
N ILE A 209 11.51 9.43 3.78
CA ILE A 209 11.09 8.34 4.68
C ILE A 209 10.53 8.81 6.03
N PHE A 210 10.83 10.04 6.47
CA PHE A 210 10.43 10.52 7.80
C PHE A 210 9.38 11.64 7.80
N HIS A 211 9.10 12.31 6.68
CA HIS A 211 8.21 13.49 6.68
C HIS A 211 6.81 13.20 7.24
N GLU A 212 6.19 12.08 6.85
CA GLU A 212 4.83 11.75 7.31
C GLU A 212 4.84 11.28 8.77
N TYR A 213 5.87 10.56 9.21
CA TYR A 213 6.05 10.24 10.64
C TYR A 213 6.15 11.50 11.49
N TRP A 214 6.95 12.47 11.04
CA TRP A 214 7.06 13.77 11.70
C TRP A 214 5.73 14.55 11.66
N GLY A 215 4.99 14.46 10.55
CA GLY A 215 3.64 15.00 10.41
C GLY A 215 2.66 14.40 11.43
N VAL A 216 2.66 13.08 11.59
CA VAL A 216 1.86 12.37 12.60
C VAL A 216 2.21 12.88 14.00
N LEU A 217 3.49 12.91 14.36
CA LEU A 217 3.93 13.38 15.68
C LEU A 217 3.52 14.83 15.94
N LYS A 218 3.72 15.73 14.98
CA LYS A 218 3.30 17.14 15.10
C LYS A 218 1.81 17.28 15.34
N ASP A 219 0.97 16.53 14.61
CA ASP A 219 -0.48 16.62 14.77
C ASP A 219 -0.95 15.99 16.09
N VAL A 220 -0.33 14.87 16.50
CA VAL A 220 -0.61 14.20 17.77
C VAL A 220 -0.21 15.07 18.96
N PHE A 221 0.93 15.76 18.90
CA PHE A 221 1.46 16.56 20.01
C PHE A 221 1.11 18.05 19.95
N GLY A 222 0.42 18.49 18.90
CA GLY A 222 0.02 19.89 18.74
C GLY A 222 -0.84 20.44 19.88
N PRO A 223 -0.94 21.77 20.00
CA PRO A 223 -1.84 22.42 20.96
C PRO A 223 -3.31 22.20 20.57
N ASN A 224 -4.23 22.41 21.51
CA ASN A 224 -5.69 22.36 21.30
C ASN A 224 -6.21 21.00 20.77
N ARG A 225 -5.59 19.89 21.20
CA ARG A 225 -5.99 18.52 20.84
C ARG A 225 -6.67 17.82 21.98
N SER A 226 -7.89 17.34 21.77
CA SER A 226 -8.48 16.35 22.67
C SER A 226 -7.74 15.01 22.55
N TRP A 227 -7.80 14.16 23.58
CA TRP A 227 -7.23 12.80 23.49
C TRP A 227 -7.79 11.98 22.32
N LYS A 228 -9.05 12.20 21.94
CA LYS A 228 -9.68 11.56 20.79
C LYS A 228 -9.04 12.03 19.47
N ASP A 229 -8.74 13.31 19.34
CA ASP A 229 -8.09 13.85 18.14
C ASP A 229 -6.67 13.32 18.00
N ARG A 230 -5.94 13.23 19.11
CA ARG A 230 -4.59 12.65 19.14
C ARG A 230 -4.61 11.21 18.63
N LEU A 231 -5.54 10.39 19.09
CA LEU A 231 -5.69 9.02 18.60
C LEU A 231 -6.08 8.99 17.11
N LYS A 232 -7.03 9.83 16.67
CA LYS A 232 -7.44 9.89 15.27
C LYS A 232 -6.31 10.28 14.32
N TYR A 233 -5.36 11.13 14.74
CA TYR A 233 -4.18 11.39 13.91
C TYR A 233 -3.26 10.19 13.71
N ILE A 234 -3.44 9.11 14.46
CA ILE A 234 -2.71 7.85 14.27
C ILE A 234 -3.57 6.87 13.46
N VAL A 235 -4.85 6.73 13.81
CA VAL A 235 -5.71 5.64 13.32
C VAL A 235 -6.70 6.03 12.22
N ALA A 236 -7.00 7.31 12.03
CA ALA A 236 -7.89 7.76 10.97
C ALA A 236 -7.17 7.78 9.61
N GLN A 237 -7.96 7.93 8.55
CA GLN A 237 -7.43 7.96 7.19
C GLN A 237 -6.55 9.19 6.93
N PRO A 238 -5.57 9.08 6.01
CA PRO A 238 -4.78 10.22 5.54
C PRO A 238 -5.67 11.40 5.13
N GLY A 239 -5.22 12.61 5.45
CA GLY A 239 -5.98 13.83 5.19
C GLY A 239 -7.04 14.19 6.23
N TRP A 240 -7.32 13.33 7.23
CA TRP A 240 -8.20 13.72 8.35
C TRP A 240 -7.56 14.84 9.19
N SER A 241 -8.37 15.81 9.63
CA SER A 241 -7.98 16.80 10.64
C SER A 241 -9.15 17.15 11.56
N HIS A 242 -8.86 17.52 12.80
CA HIS A 242 -9.87 17.86 13.83
C HIS A 242 -10.76 19.08 13.50
N ASP A 243 -10.33 19.91 12.57
CA ASP A 243 -10.85 21.25 12.26
C ASP A 243 -11.34 21.34 10.80
N GLY A 244 -11.27 20.24 10.06
CA GLY A 244 -11.64 20.22 8.63
C GLY A 244 -10.69 20.99 7.72
N SER A 245 -9.52 21.44 8.19
CA SER A 245 -8.52 22.15 7.37
C SER A 245 -7.85 21.30 6.28
N ARG A 246 -8.03 19.97 6.33
CA ARG A 246 -7.46 19.02 5.37
C ARG A 246 -8.55 18.17 4.76
N GLN A 247 -8.25 17.67 3.56
CA GLN A 247 -9.16 16.82 2.80
C GLN A 247 -8.65 15.40 2.76
N THR A 248 -9.56 14.46 2.94
CA THR A 248 -9.29 13.04 2.72
C THR A 248 -9.53 12.68 1.25
N SER A 249 -9.07 11.51 0.82
CA SER A 249 -9.34 11.00 -0.55
C SER A 249 -10.83 11.01 -0.91
N LEU A 250 -11.72 10.76 0.07
CA LEU A 250 -13.17 10.82 -0.13
C LEU A 250 -13.66 12.26 -0.37
N ASP A 251 -13.11 13.24 0.33
CA ASP A 251 -13.49 14.64 0.15
C ASP A 251 -13.03 15.15 -1.21
N ILE A 252 -11.80 14.81 -1.62
CA ILE A 252 -11.24 15.13 -2.94
C ILE A 252 -12.10 14.52 -4.05
N LYS A 253 -12.49 13.24 -3.91
CA LYS A 253 -13.40 12.56 -4.86
C LYS A 253 -14.74 13.26 -4.98
N ARG A 254 -15.36 13.64 -3.86
CA ARG A 254 -16.66 14.31 -3.84
C ARG A 254 -16.59 15.69 -4.51
N GLU A 255 -15.56 16.47 -4.20
CA GLU A 255 -15.38 17.80 -4.78
C GLU A 255 -15.17 17.72 -6.31
N ALA A 256 -14.37 16.76 -6.78
CA ALA A 256 -14.16 16.54 -8.21
C ALA A 256 -15.48 16.18 -8.92
N ALA A 257 -16.29 15.30 -8.33
CA ALA A 257 -17.59 14.92 -8.89
C ALA A 257 -18.56 16.12 -8.96
N GLN A 258 -18.57 16.98 -7.93
CA GLN A 258 -19.39 18.20 -7.92
C GLN A 258 -18.99 19.18 -9.01
N LYS A 259 -17.68 19.38 -9.23
CA LYS A 259 -17.16 20.26 -10.30
C LYS A 259 -17.60 19.79 -11.68
N VAL A 260 -17.53 18.49 -11.95
CA VAL A 260 -18.03 17.90 -13.20
C VAL A 260 -19.53 18.18 -13.37
N GLN A 261 -20.34 17.91 -12.34
CA GLN A 261 -21.78 18.16 -12.39
C GLN A 261 -22.13 19.63 -12.64
N GLN A 262 -21.42 20.56 -12.00
CA GLN A 262 -21.60 22.00 -12.20
C GLN A 262 -21.24 22.42 -13.62
N SER A 263 -20.16 21.88 -14.19
CA SER A 263 -19.78 22.17 -15.57
C SER A 263 -20.79 21.65 -16.61
N LEU A 264 -21.46 20.52 -16.33
CA LEU A 264 -22.49 19.97 -17.21
C LEU A 264 -23.77 20.79 -17.13
N THR A 265 -24.18 21.19 -15.93
CA THR A 265 -25.37 22.02 -15.71
C THR A 265 -25.22 23.46 -16.23
N ALA A 266 -24.00 24.03 -16.20
CA ALA A 266 -23.74 25.36 -16.76
C ALA A 266 -23.70 25.39 -18.32
N ARG A 267 -23.66 24.23 -18.97
CA ARG A 267 -23.64 24.08 -20.44
C ARG A 267 -25.00 23.68 -21.02
N ALA A 268 -25.98 23.39 -20.16
CA ALA A 268 -27.35 23.06 -20.53
C ALA A 268 -28.23 24.32 -20.50
#